data_AF-A0A369QKG1-F1
#
_entry.id   AF-A0A369QKG1-F1
#
_cell.length_a   1.000
_cell.length_b   1.000
_cell.length_c   1.000
_cell.angle_alpha   90.00
_cell.angle_beta   90.00
_cell.angle_gamma   90.00
#
_symmetry.space_group_name_H-M   'P 1'
#
loop_
_entity.id
_entity.type
_entity.pdbx_description
1 polymer ?
#
loop_
_entity_poly.entity_id
_entity_poly.type
_entity_poly.pdbx_seq_one_letter_code
_entity_poly.pdbx_strand_id
1 'polypeptide(L)'
;METSQGEIWVGSINKGLQVYDAQFQLQKSYDQVNQKAKLQIWCLVEDQFRRVWAGTNKGTLVLMQPEKNLINYLKPPGLSGPILSIATRDATGTIW
;
A
#
# COMPACT_ATOMS: atom_id res chain seq x y z
N MET A 1 5.64 -4.17 -6.32
CA MET A 1 6.28 -2.84 -6.35
C MET A 1 7.59 -2.97 -5.60
N GLU A 2 8.71 -2.61 -6.20
CA GLU A 2 9.97 -2.48 -5.47
C GLU A 2 10.06 -1.06 -4.90
N THR A 3 10.44 -0.93 -3.63
CA THR A 3 10.66 0.38 -2.98
C THR A 3 12.07 0.89 -3.21
N SER A 4 12.28 2.16 -2.95
CA SER A 4 13.60 2.82 -2.98
C SER A 4 14.63 2.19 -2.02
N GLN A 5 14.17 1.38 -1.06
CA GLN A 5 15.03 0.64 -0.13
C GLN A 5 15.37 -0.79 -0.61
N GLY A 6 14.86 -1.22 -1.78
CA GLY A 6 15.06 -2.56 -2.32
C GLY A 6 14.13 -3.62 -1.72
N GLU A 7 13.06 -3.21 -1.03
CA GLU A 7 12.04 -4.13 -0.54
C GLU A 7 10.99 -4.38 -1.64
N ILE A 8 10.52 -5.61 -1.76
CA ILE A 8 9.48 -5.98 -2.71
C ILE A 8 8.15 -6.07 -1.99
N TRP A 9 7.26 -5.13 -2.28
CA TRP A 9 5.92 -5.06 -1.73
C TRP A 9 4.89 -5.65 -2.70
N VAL A 10 4.11 -6.60 -2.20
CA VAL A 10 3.11 -7.36 -2.97
C VAL A 10 1.75 -7.22 -2.32
N GLY A 11 0.85 -6.52 -3.01
CA GLY A 11 -0.57 -6.47 -2.69
C GLY A 11 -1.26 -7.72 -3.20
N SER A 12 -2.13 -8.30 -2.39
CA SER A 12 -2.88 -9.50 -2.74
C SER A 12 -4.35 -9.36 -2.34
N ILE A 13 -5.18 -10.11 -3.04
CA ILE A 13 -6.62 -10.15 -2.82
C ILE A 13 -6.94 -10.87 -1.49
N ASN A 14 -6.18 -11.93 -1.15
CA ASN A 14 -6.53 -12.85 -0.06
C ASN A 14 -5.52 -12.87 1.10
N LYS A 15 -4.34 -12.28 0.94
CA LYS A 15 -3.31 -12.24 1.99
C LYS A 15 -2.99 -10.81 2.43
N GLY A 16 -3.79 -9.83 1.99
CA GLY A 16 -3.50 -8.42 2.25
C GLY A 16 -2.19 -8.03 1.57
N LEU A 17 -1.22 -7.61 2.36
CA LEU A 17 0.04 -7.08 1.85
C LEU A 17 1.24 -7.82 2.42
N GLN A 18 2.18 -8.16 1.56
CA GLN A 18 3.38 -8.92 1.89
C GLN A 18 4.62 -8.14 1.46
N VAL A 19 5.68 -8.26 2.25
CA VAL A 19 6.98 -7.63 1.99
C VAL A 19 8.03 -8.72 1.90
N TYR A 20 8.80 -8.68 0.83
CA TYR A 20 9.88 -9.60 0.54
C TYR A 20 11.19 -8.84 0.39
N ASP A 21 12.30 -9.54 0.59
CA ASP A 21 13.62 -9.04 0.18
C ASP A 21 13.88 -9.28 -1.32
N ALA A 22 15.04 -8.84 -1.81
CA ALA A 22 15.47 -9.03 -3.18
C ALA A 22 15.65 -10.50 -3.61
N GLN A 23 15.70 -11.44 -2.65
CA GLN A 23 15.76 -12.89 -2.88
C GLN A 23 14.38 -13.55 -2.75
N PHE A 24 13.31 -12.75 -2.74
CA PHE A 24 11.92 -13.19 -2.59
C PHE A 24 11.66 -13.99 -1.31
N GLN A 25 12.43 -13.77 -0.25
CA GLN A 25 12.10 -14.32 1.07
C GLN A 25 11.11 -13.41 1.78
N LEU A 26 10.07 -14.00 2.37
CA LEU A 26 9.02 -13.26 3.06
C LEU A 26 9.60 -12.64 4.35
N GLN A 27 9.69 -11.32 4.37
CA GLN A 27 10.17 -10.55 5.51
C GLN A 27 9.01 -10.16 6.43
N LYS A 28 7.85 -9.79 5.86
CA LYS A 28 6.71 -9.32 6.63
C LYS A 28 5.38 -9.57 5.95
N SER A 29 4.32 -9.80 6.75
CA SER A 29 2.94 -9.93 6.27
C SER A 29 2.00 -9.05 7.08
N TYR A 30 1.18 -8.28 6.38
CA TYR A 30 0.17 -7.39 6.96
C TYR A 30 -1.24 -7.93 6.71
N ASP A 31 -1.48 -9.15 7.18
CA ASP A 31 -2.73 -9.88 6.94
C ASP A 31 -3.94 -9.17 7.57
N GLN A 32 -3.73 -8.33 8.59
CA GLN A 32 -4.79 -7.56 9.26
C GLN A 32 -5.55 -6.65 8.30
N VAL A 33 -4.89 -6.17 7.23
CA VAL A 33 -5.51 -5.36 6.18
C VAL A 33 -6.64 -6.15 5.49
N ASN A 34 -6.45 -7.45 5.29
CA ASN A 34 -7.48 -8.32 4.75
C ASN A 34 -8.42 -8.86 5.85
N GLN A 35 -7.89 -9.39 6.94
CA GLN A 35 -8.70 -10.13 7.92
C GLN A 35 -9.68 -9.24 8.71
N LYS A 36 -9.27 -8.01 9.07
CA LYS A 36 -10.12 -7.10 9.85
C LYS A 36 -10.94 -6.16 8.97
N ALA A 37 -10.33 -5.63 7.91
CA ALA A 37 -10.99 -4.63 7.06
C ALA A 37 -11.60 -5.22 5.77
N LYS A 38 -11.31 -6.49 5.43
CA LYS A 38 -11.71 -7.15 4.18
C LYS A 38 -11.39 -6.28 2.96
N LEU A 39 -10.19 -5.72 2.95
CA LEU A 39 -9.69 -4.85 1.89
C LEU A 39 -8.78 -5.65 0.96
N GLN A 40 -9.11 -5.65 -0.32
CA GLN A 40 -8.25 -6.19 -1.36
C GLN A 40 -7.32 -5.06 -1.82
N ILE A 41 -6.02 -5.32 -1.81
CA ILE A 41 -5.02 -4.35 -2.29
C ILE A 41 -4.93 -4.45 -3.81
N TRP A 42 -5.19 -3.34 -4.50
CA TRP A 42 -5.23 -3.28 -5.97
C TRP A 42 -4.05 -2.51 -6.55
N CYS A 43 -3.55 -1.49 -5.85
CA CYS A 43 -2.37 -0.75 -6.26
C CYS A 43 -1.51 -0.35 -5.06
N LEU A 44 -0.23 -0.09 -5.33
CA LEU A 44 0.77 0.34 -4.38
C LEU A 44 1.57 1.49 -4.97
N VAL A 45 1.90 2.49 -4.15
CA VAL A 45 2.90 3.51 -4.48
C VAL A 45 3.76 3.79 -3.24
N GLU A 46 5.01 4.16 -3.45
CA GLU A 46 5.87 4.74 -2.42
C GLU A 46 5.92 6.27 -2.61
N ASP A 47 5.81 7.01 -1.52
CA ASP A 47 6.01 8.46 -1.53
C ASP A 47 7.45 8.88 -1.20
N GLN A 48 7.76 10.17 -1.37
CA GLN A 48 9.09 10.73 -1.10
C GLN A 48 9.56 10.59 0.36
N PHE A 49 8.64 10.33 1.29
CA PHE A 49 8.94 10.08 2.70
C PHE A 49 9.09 8.59 2.99
N ARG A 50 9.24 7.74 1.95
CA ARG A 50 9.37 6.28 2.03
C ARG A 50 8.18 5.61 2.71
N ARG A 51 7.01 6.25 2.64
CA ARG A 51 5.76 5.65 3.10
C ARG A 51 5.11 4.95 1.92
N VAL A 52 4.51 3.80 2.19
CA VAL A 52 3.81 3.03 1.16
C VAL A 52 2.32 3.27 1.29
N TRP A 53 1.68 3.62 0.19
CA TRP A 53 0.24 3.76 0.10
C TRP A 53 -0.35 2.59 -0.68
N ALA A 54 -1.44 2.03 -0.17
CA ALA A 54 -2.18 0.96 -0.82
C ALA A 54 -3.59 1.44 -1.17
N GLY A 55 -3.95 1.33 -2.45
CA GLY A 55 -5.31 1.54 -2.93
C GLY A 55 -6.09 0.24 -2.84
N THR A 56 -7.34 0.34 -2.39
CA THR A 56 -8.18 -0.84 -2.15
C THR A 56 -9.45 -0.84 -2.98
N ASN A 57 -10.05 -2.02 -3.08
CA ASN A 57 -11.34 -2.22 -3.76
C ASN A 57 -12.52 -1.44 -3.20
N LYS A 58 -12.42 -0.84 -2.00
CA LYS A 58 -13.53 -0.17 -1.30
C LYS A 58 -13.35 1.34 -1.15
N GLY A 59 -12.38 1.94 -1.84
CA GLY A 59 -12.11 3.37 -1.71
C GLY A 59 -11.35 3.75 -0.43
N THR A 60 -10.84 2.76 0.32
CA THR A 60 -9.97 3.00 1.47
C THR A 60 -8.53 3.07 1.00
N LEU A 61 -7.80 4.10 1.44
CA LEU A 61 -6.35 4.21 1.34
C LEU A 61 -5.72 3.61 2.58
N VAL A 62 -4.71 2.77 2.41
CA VAL A 62 -3.92 2.20 3.50
C VAL A 62 -2.55 2.84 3.46
N LEU A 63 -2.21 3.65 4.46
CA LEU A 63 -0.89 4.27 4.59
C LEU A 63 -0.04 3.45 5.54
N MET A 64 1.14 3.04 5.07
CA MET A 64 2.09 2.23 5.81
C MET A 64 3.38 3.00 6.00
N GLN A 65 3.84 3.03 7.25
CA GLN A 65 5.09 3.63 7.66
C GLN A 65 5.99 2.51 8.19
N PRO A 66 6.82 1.88 7.32
CA PRO A 66 7.61 0.71 7.67
C PRO A 66 8.50 0.97 8.88
N GLU A 67 9.15 2.12 8.92
CA GLU A 67 10.05 2.56 10.01
C GLU A 67 9.36 2.62 11.37
N LYS A 68 8.07 2.95 11.40
CA LYS A 68 7.27 3.08 12.63
C LYS A 68 6.41 1.86 12.90
N ASN A 69 6.44 0.85 12.02
CA ASN A 69 5.54 -0.28 12.03
C ASN A 69 4.05 0.12 12.17
N LEU A 70 3.66 1.24 11.54
CA LEU A 70 2.33 1.84 11.70
C LEU A 70 1.50 1.68 10.42
N ILE A 71 0.22 1.36 10.59
CA ILE A 71 -0.78 1.26 9.52
C ILE A 71 -1.93 2.20 9.82
N ASN A 72 -2.23 3.10 8.90
CA ASN A 72 -3.37 4.00 8.99
C ASN A 72 -4.34 3.73 7.84
N TYR A 73 -5.63 3.86 8.14
CA TYR A 73 -6.70 3.71 7.16
C TYR A 73 -7.36 5.06 6.94
N LEU A 74 -7.39 5.51 5.69
CA LEU A 74 -7.93 6.79 5.29
C LEU A 74 -9.08 6.55 4.33
N LYS A 75 -10.21 7.22 4.55
CA LYS A 75 -11.36 7.18 3.64
C LYS A 75 -11.70 8.62 3.24
N PRO A 76 -11.06 9.15 2.19
CA PRO A 76 -11.34 10.49 1.72
C PRO A 76 -12.82 10.63 1.30
N PRO A 77 -13.48 11.75 1.62
CA PRO A 77 -14.84 11.99 1.17
C PRO A 77 -14.89 12.01 -0.37
N GLY A 78 -15.91 11.35 -0.95
CA GLY A 78 -16.07 11.22 -2.40
C GLY A 78 -15.45 9.96 -3.02
N LEU A 79 -14.64 9.19 -2.29
CA LEU A 79 -14.14 7.89 -2.74
C LEU A 79 -15.03 6.76 -2.22
N SER A 80 -15.98 6.33 -3.05
CA SER A 80 -16.89 5.21 -2.76
C SER A 80 -16.67 3.98 -3.65
N GLY A 81 -15.57 3.93 -4.38
CA GLY A 81 -15.26 2.88 -5.35
C GLY A 81 -13.80 2.43 -5.30
N PRO A 82 -13.44 1.42 -6.09
CA PRO A 82 -12.09 0.90 -6.11
C PRO A 82 -11.06 1.95 -6.53
N ILE A 83 -9.93 1.95 -5.85
CA ILE A 83 -8.79 2.81 -6.18
C ILE A 83 -7.84 2.00 -7.07
N LEU A 84 -7.91 2.27 -8.37
CA LEU A 84 -7.14 1.57 -9.40
C LEU A 84 -5.83 2.27 -9.78
N SER A 85 -5.72 3.56 -9.48
CA SER A 85 -4.53 4.36 -9.72
C SER A 85 -4.33 5.31 -8.54
N ILE A 86 -3.40 4.97 -7.66
CA ILE A 86 -2.77 5.98 -6.82
C ILE A 86 -1.61 6.49 -7.66
N ALA A 87 -1.75 7.70 -8.17
CA ALA A 87 -0.68 8.59 -8.62
C ALA A 87 0.46 8.02 -9.44
N THR A 88 0.54 8.51 -10.67
CA THR A 88 1.86 8.86 -11.18
C THR A 88 2.40 10.03 -10.37
N ARG A 89 3.67 9.97 -10.00
CA ARG A 89 4.39 11.07 -9.35
C ARG A 89 4.63 12.15 -10.39
N ASP A 90 4.14 13.37 -10.16
CA ASP A 90 4.59 14.50 -10.97
C ASP A 90 6.00 14.97 -10.54
N ALA A 91 6.61 15.84 -11.34
CA ALA A 91 7.96 16.35 -11.08
C ALA A 91 8.09 17.13 -9.75
N THR A 92 6.97 17.50 -9.10
CA THR A 92 6.93 18.25 -7.85
C THR A 92 6.75 17.37 -6.61
N GLY A 93 6.53 16.07 -6.80
CA GLY A 93 6.32 15.12 -5.69
C GLY A 93 4.87 15.04 -5.21
N THR A 94 3.92 15.61 -5.95
CA THR A 94 2.49 15.50 -5.67
C THR A 94 1.94 14.16 -6.16
N ILE A 95 1.09 13.53 -5.35
CA ILE A 95 0.43 12.25 -5.62
C ILE A 95 -0.98 12.56 -6.15
N TRP A 96 -1.26 12.22 -7.41
CA TRP A 96 -2.53 12.45 -8.13
C TRP A 96 -3.51 11.26 -8.13
#